data_AF-A0A9X2CL60-F1
#
_entry.id   AF-A0A9X2CL60-F1
#
_cell.length_a   1.000
_cell.length_b   1.000
_cell.length_c   1.000
_cell.angle_alpha   90.00
_cell.angle_beta   90.00
_cell.angle_gamma   90.00
#
_symmetry.space_group_name_H-M   'P 1'
#
loop_
_entity.id
_entity.type
_entity.pdbx_description
1 polymer ?
#
loop_
_entity_poly.entity_id
_entity_poly.type
_entity_poly.pdbx_seq_one_letter_code
_entity_poly.pdbx_strand_id
1 'polypeptide(L)' 'MIDAVISEGGAYYLPYQLHATTEQFHHAYPRAKEFFKLKKKLDPDNRFSNKLWEQHYGE' A
#
# COMPACT_ATOMS: atom_id res chain seq x y z
N MET A 1 2.09 1.16 -16.90
CA MET A 1 2.12 -0.31 -16.65
C MET A 1 1.31 -0.70 -15.43
N ILE A 2 1.37 0.03 -14.31
CA ILE A 2 0.56 -0.26 -13.11
C ILE A 2 -0.94 -0.30 -13.43
N ASP A 3 -1.46 0.70 -14.16
CA ASP A 3 -2.89 0.73 -14.52
C ASP A 3 -3.33 -0.47 -15.36
N ALA A 4 -2.47 -0.96 -16.25
CA ALA A 4 -2.76 -2.14 -17.07
C ALA A 4 -2.79 -3.44 -16.24
N VAL A 5 -1.99 -3.52 -15.17
CA VAL A 5 -2.06 -4.67 -14.25
C VAL A 5 -3.36 -4.59 -13.43
N ILE A 6 -3.72 -3.40 -12.96
CA ILE A 6 -4.94 -3.16 -12.18
C ILE A 6 -6.19 -3.45 -13.03
N SER A 7 -6.21 -3.08 -14.31
CA SER A 7 -7.36 -3.32 -15.21
C SER A 7 -7.66 -4.81 -15.40
N GLU A 8 -6.63 -5.66 -15.33
CA GLU A 8 -6.76 -7.13 -15.38
C GLU A 8 -7.02 -7.76 -14.00
N GLY A 9 -7.29 -6.94 -12.96
CA GLY A 9 -7.50 -7.42 -11.59
C GLY A 9 -6.24 -7.93 -10.90
N GLY A 10 -5.06 -7.60 -11.44
CA GLY A 10 -3.77 -8.00 -10.89
C GLY A 10 -3.21 -7.01 -9.86
N ALA A 11 -2.05 -7.38 -9.29
CA ALA A 11 -1.25 -6.53 -8.42
C ALA A 11 0.23 -6.61 -8.81
N TYR A 12 0.98 -5.53 -8.54
CA TYR A 12 2.42 -5.49 -8.76
C TYR A 12 3.15 -5.85 -7.47
N TYR A 13 4.32 -6.49 -7.57
CA TYR A 13 5.17 -6.75 -6.41
C TYR A 13 5.71 -5.44 -5.82
N LEU A 14 5.70 -5.32 -4.49
CA LEU A 14 6.13 -4.12 -3.77
C LEU A 14 7.60 -3.79 -4.09
N PRO A 15 7.87 -2.78 -4.93
CA PRO A 15 9.21 -2.55 -5.47
C PRO A 15 10.03 -1.61 -4.59
N TYR A 16 11.34 -1.61 -4.79
CA TYR A 16 12.25 -0.63 -4.17
C TYR A 16 11.99 0.82 -4.62
N GLN A 17 11.44 1.01 -5.83
CA GLN A 17 11.06 2.32 -6.35
C GLN A 17 9.55 2.53 -6.22
N LEU A 18 9.15 3.62 -5.58
CA LEU A 18 7.76 3.90 -5.23
C LEU A 18 7.03 4.67 -6.33
N HIS A 19 6.87 4.03 -7.49
CA HIS A 19 6.25 4.65 -8.67
C HIS A 19 4.71 4.73 -8.60
N ALA A 20 4.08 3.88 -7.80
CA ALA A 20 2.63 3.85 -7.71
C ALA A 20 2.10 5.09 -6.98
N THR A 21 1.00 5.65 -7.48
CA THR A 21 0.21 6.61 -6.69
C THR A 21 -0.50 5.88 -5.54
N THR A 22 -0.91 6.61 -4.52
CA THR A 22 -1.69 6.03 -3.41
C THR A 22 -3.02 5.44 -3.87
N GLU A 23 -3.65 6.04 -4.87
CA GLU A 23 -4.85 5.50 -5.51
C GLU A 23 -4.58 4.16 -6.21
N GLN A 24 -3.53 4.09 -7.04
CA GLN A 24 -3.10 2.84 -7.68
C GLN A 24 -2.75 1.75 -6.67
N PHE A 25 -2.09 2.11 -5.56
CA PHE A 25 -1.79 1.18 -4.48
C PHE A 25 -3.07 0.61 -3.86
N HIS A 26 -4.07 1.45 -3.55
CA HIS A 26 -5.33 0.97 -2.97
C HIS A 26 -6.17 0.14 -3.95
N HIS A 27 -6.10 0.42 -5.24
CA HIS A 27 -6.75 -0.43 -6.25
C HIS A 27 -6.05 -1.79 -6.40
N ALA A 28 -4.71 -1.81 -6.44
CA ALA A 28 -3.94 -3.05 -6.49
C ALA A 28 -4.03 -3.88 -5.20
N TYR A 29 -4.24 -3.22 -4.05
CA TYR A 29 -4.34 -3.84 -2.72
C TYR A 29 -5.63 -3.43 -1.98
N PRO A 30 -6.80 -3.99 -2.35
CA PRO A 30 -8.10 -3.57 -1.80
C PRO A 30 -8.22 -3.71 -0.27
N ARG A 31 -7.52 -4.69 0.30
CA ARG A 31 -7.51 -4.96 1.76
C ARG A 31 -6.43 -4.19 2.52
N ALA A 32 -5.72 -3.27 1.88
CA ALA A 32 -4.70 -2.45 2.54
C ALA A 32 -5.25 -1.70 3.76
N LYS A 33 -6.48 -1.19 3.70
CA LYS A 33 -7.13 -0.52 4.84
C LYS A 33 -7.36 -1.44 6.04
N GLU A 34 -7.71 -2.71 5.81
CA GLU A 34 -7.84 -3.70 6.89
C GLU A 34 -6.47 -3.99 7.53
N PHE A 35 -5.44 -4.15 6.69
CA PHE A 35 -4.08 -4.32 7.14
C PHE A 35 -3.60 -3.11 7.96
N PHE A 36 -3.89 -1.88 7.53
CA PHE A 36 -3.52 -0.66 8.25
C PHE A 36 -4.18 -0.57 9.62
N LYS A 37 -5.46 -0.95 9.74
CA LYS A 37 -6.15 -1.04 11.04
C LYS A 37 -5.46 -2.05 11.96
N LEU A 38 -5.08 -3.22 11.42
CA LEU A 38 -4.34 -4.23 12.19
C LEU A 38 -2.97 -3.71 12.60
N LYS A 39 -2.23 -3.06 11.69
CA LYS A 39 -0.93 -2.45 11.97
C LYS A 39 -1.02 -1.43 13.10
N LYS A 40 -2.00 -0.51 13.07
CA LYS A 40 -2.23 0.49 14.13
C LYS A 40 -2.49 -0.15 15.50
N LYS A 41 -3.14 -1.33 15.55
CA LYS A 41 -3.37 -2.09 16.79
C LYS A 41 -2.08 -2.73 17.33
N LEU A 42 -1.23 -3.24 16.45
CA LEU A 42 -0.03 -4.01 16.84
C LEU A 42 1.23 -3.15 16.99
N ASP A 43 1.28 -2.01 16.33
CA ASP A 43 2.40 -1.06 16.30
C ASP A 43 1.84 0.37 16.45
N PRO A 44 1.32 0.73 17.64
CA PRO A 44 0.63 2.01 17.88
C PRO A 44 1.55 3.22 17.70
N ASP A 45 2.83 3.05 17.97
CA ASP A 45 3.86 4.08 17.80
C ASP A 45 4.45 4.12 16.38
N ASN A 46 3.90 3.30 15.46
CA ASN A 46 4.31 3.20 14.05
C ASN A 46 5.83 2.97 13.86
N ARG A 47 6.45 2.17 14.72
CA ARG A 47 7.89 1.92 14.74
C ARG A 47 8.35 1.12 13.53
N PHE A 48 7.50 0.24 13.01
CA PHE A 48 7.76 -0.53 11.79
C PHE A 48 7.22 0.22 10.59
N SER A 49 7.90 1.31 10.21
CA SER A 49 7.60 2.11 9.02
C SER A 49 8.76 2.10 8.02
N ASN A 50 8.46 2.34 6.75
CA ASN A 50 9.43 2.50 5.66
C ASN A 50 8.85 3.50 4.64
N LYS A 51 9.60 3.84 3.60
CA LYS A 51 9.16 4.81 2.58
C LYS A 51 7.86 4.45 1.87
N LEU A 52 7.60 3.15 1.65
CA LEU A 52 6.35 2.69 1.05
C LEU A 52 5.17 2.98 1.98
N TRP A 53 5.35 2.75 3.28
CA TRP A 53 4.37 3.15 4.28
C TRP A 53 4.25 4.67 4.35
N GLU A 54 5.33 5.43 4.42
CA GLU A 54 5.25 6.90 4.40
C GLU A 54 4.43 7.47 3.22
N GLN A 55 4.49 6.82 2.05
CA GLN A 55 3.74 7.26 0.86
C GLN A 55 2.26 6.85 0.86
N HIS A 56 1.92 5.67 1.38
CA HIS A 56 0.58 5.07 1.23
C HIS A 56 -0.16 4.83 2.56
N TYR A 57 0.53 4.94 3.68
CA TYR A 57 0.02 4.78 5.04
C TYR A 57 -0.38 6.15 5.59
N GLY A 58 -1.58 6.59 5.22
CA GLY A 58 -2.25 7.77 5.73
C GLY A 58 -3.75 7.50 5.84
N GLU A 59 -4.42 8.15 6.80
CA GLU A 59 -5.86 8.04 7.00
C GLU A 59 -6.67 8.59 5.81
#